data_AF-A0A7W0VJD9-F1
#
_entry.id   AF-A0A7W0VJD9-F1
#
_cell.length_a   1.000
_cell.length_b   1.000
_cell.length_c   1.000
_cell.angle_alpha   90.00
_cell.angle_beta   90.00
_cell.angle_gamma   90.00
#
_symmetry.space_group_name_H-M   'P 1'
#
loop_
_entity.id
_entity.type
_entity.pdbx_description
1 polymer ?
#
loop_
_entity_poly.entity_id
_entity_poly.type
_entity_poly.pdbx_seq_one_letter_code
_entity_poly.pdbx_strand_id
1 'polypeptide(L)'
;MLVFGDHTRDADPREEVRALERSLYELIARPPGLARHAALVGAFIQASELAQGLADAETQLSEIDSRGVISDAAMAVLVALGHEIATSWRSSFAHRPVVPRALATLRMPPLPALIRMRLAEGHAYYAVYPEAYLAAATTAIAVRPGPRQVIGIRSIGSGLAAIVAVAQTAPLPATVRPRGAPYQRQLHVAQALANEWTRDPSVTFAIVDEGPGMCGSSFGAVADALEDRGVTTDRIECFPSHTGELGPIASERHRDRWDRIRWHVVDVDELLVTS
;
A
#
# COMPACT_ATOMS: atom_id res chain seq x y z
N MET A 1 29.23 4.31 -4.39
CA MET A 1 28.46 3.12 -4.80
C MET A 1 27.52 2.79 -3.65
N LEU A 2 26.27 3.26 -3.71
CA LEU A 2 25.25 2.85 -2.74
C LEU A 2 24.86 1.42 -3.11
N VAL A 3 25.21 0.46 -2.26
CA VAL A 3 24.75 -0.92 -2.41
C VAL A 3 23.29 -0.91 -2.01
N PHE A 4 22.39 -0.96 -2.99
CA PHE A 4 20.98 -1.23 -2.78
C PHE A 4 20.86 -2.65 -2.21
N GLY A 5 20.50 -2.76 -0.95
CA GLY A 5 20.24 -4.04 -0.30
C GLY A 5 18.87 -3.96 0.31
N ASP A 6 17.99 -4.92 -0.02
CA ASP A 6 16.73 -5.13 0.68
C ASP A 6 17.04 -5.23 2.20
N HIS A 7 16.86 -4.14 2.94
CA HIS A 7 17.08 -4.13 4.38
C HIS A 7 15.96 -4.92 5.02
N THR A 8 16.21 -6.20 5.26
CA THR A 8 15.27 -7.10 5.89
C THR A 8 15.71 -7.45 7.30
N ARG A 9 14.74 -7.59 8.20
CA ARG A 9 14.96 -8.09 9.55
C ARG A 9 13.92 -9.14 9.89
N ASP A 10 14.37 -10.17 10.57
CA ASP A 10 13.47 -11.15 11.16
C ASP A 10 13.03 -10.64 12.56
N ALA A 11 11.74 -10.72 12.87
CA ALA A 11 11.17 -10.14 14.09
C ALA A 11 10.01 -10.99 14.66
N ASP A 12 9.82 -10.97 15.98
CA ASP A 12 8.60 -11.51 16.60
C ASP A 12 7.45 -10.50 16.39
N PRO A 13 6.40 -10.85 15.63
CA PRO A 13 5.30 -9.93 15.38
C PRO A 13 4.58 -9.47 16.67
N ARG A 14 4.64 -10.25 17.76
CA ARG A 14 4.06 -9.84 19.05
C ARG A 14 4.83 -8.69 19.69
N GLU A 15 6.15 -8.68 19.54
CA GLU A 15 7.01 -7.58 20.01
C GLU A 15 6.76 -6.32 19.19
N GLU A 16 6.62 -6.46 17.88
CA GLU A 16 6.30 -5.35 16.97
C GLU A 16 4.94 -4.73 17.27
N VAL A 17 3.90 -5.54 17.51
CA VAL A 17 2.59 -5.02 17.93
C VAL A 17 2.69 -4.26 19.26
N ARG A 18 3.45 -4.77 20.24
CA ARG A 18 3.69 -4.06 21.51
C ARG A 18 4.49 -2.77 21.32
N ALA A 19 5.45 -2.76 20.41
CA ALA A 19 6.22 -1.56 20.09
C ALA A 19 5.33 -0.50 19.43
N LEU A 20 4.54 -0.89 18.43
CA LEU A 20 3.56 -0.02 17.77
C LEU A 20 2.55 0.56 18.79
N GLU A 21 2.00 -0.29 19.67
CA GLU A 21 1.09 0.14 20.72
C GLU A 21 1.71 1.22 21.63
N ARG A 22 2.96 1.03 22.05
CA ARG A 22 3.70 2.04 22.84
C ARG A 22 3.90 3.33 22.07
N SER A 23 4.32 3.27 20.81
CA SER A 23 4.49 4.45 19.96
C SER A 23 3.18 5.24 19.77
N LEU A 24 2.05 4.55 19.65
CA LEU A 24 0.72 5.17 19.59
C LEU A 24 0.32 5.84 20.92
N TYR A 25 0.66 5.26 22.08
CA TYR A 25 0.40 5.93 23.35
C TYR A 25 1.28 7.17 23.55
N GLU A 26 2.56 7.08 23.19
CA GLU A 26 3.51 8.20 23.28
C GLU A 26 3.10 9.36 22.36
N LEU A 27 2.63 9.09 21.14
CA LEU A 27 2.22 10.14 20.22
C LEU A 27 0.95 10.86 20.68
N ILE A 28 0.02 10.17 21.35
CA ILE A 28 -1.23 10.76 21.86
C ILE A 28 -0.97 11.79 22.97
N ALA A 29 0.14 11.64 23.69
CA ALA A 29 0.59 12.58 24.71
C ALA A 29 1.25 13.85 24.13
N ARG A 30 1.59 13.86 22.82
CA ARG A 30 2.24 15.01 22.19
C ARG A 30 1.23 16.15 21.91
N PRO A 31 1.69 17.42 22.00
CA PRO A 31 0.87 18.56 21.60
C PRO A 31 0.51 18.51 20.11
N PRO A 32 -0.56 19.21 19.67
CA PRO A 32 -0.86 19.38 18.26
C PRO A 32 0.28 19.98 17.45
N GLY A 33 0.33 19.63 16.16
CA GLY A 33 1.32 20.14 15.22
C GLY A 33 2.08 19.05 14.46
N LEU A 34 2.96 19.51 13.57
CA LEU A 34 3.71 18.69 12.63
C LEU A 34 4.49 17.55 13.30
N ALA A 35 5.10 17.79 14.46
CA ALA A 35 5.87 16.76 15.18
C ALA A 35 5.02 15.58 15.67
N ARG A 36 3.73 15.79 15.95
CA ARG A 36 2.78 14.71 16.27
C ARG A 36 2.34 13.98 15.02
N HIS A 37 2.06 14.72 13.95
CA HIS A 37 1.72 14.15 12.65
C HIS A 37 2.85 13.26 12.11
N ALA A 38 4.09 13.74 12.13
CA ALA A 38 5.25 12.95 11.72
C ALA A 38 5.43 11.67 12.57
N ALA A 39 5.14 11.73 13.87
CA ALA A 39 5.16 10.54 14.72
C ALA A 39 4.05 9.54 14.37
N LEU A 40 2.86 10.03 13.99
CA LEU A 40 1.76 9.19 13.48
C LEU A 40 2.14 8.51 12.16
N VAL A 41 2.76 9.24 11.23
CA VAL A 41 3.31 8.68 9.98
C VAL A 41 4.38 7.64 10.28
N GLY A 42 5.28 7.88 11.22
CA GLY A 42 6.28 6.89 11.64
C GLY A 42 5.65 5.60 12.19
N ALA A 43 4.62 5.71 13.04
CA ALA A 43 3.88 4.55 13.54
C ALA A 43 3.16 3.79 12.41
N PHE A 44 2.61 4.51 11.44
CA PHE A 44 2.01 3.93 10.24
C PHE A 44 3.03 3.16 9.39
N ILE A 45 4.22 3.71 9.18
CA ILE A 45 5.31 3.04 8.44
C ILE A 45 5.70 1.74 9.14
N GLN A 46 5.91 1.77 10.46
CA GLN A 46 6.19 0.57 11.24
C GLN A 46 5.07 -0.48 11.11
N ALA A 47 3.81 -0.04 11.19
CA ALA A 47 2.66 -0.92 10.98
C ALA A 47 2.62 -1.52 9.57
N SER A 48 3.07 -0.78 8.55
CA SER A 48 3.09 -1.23 7.16
C SER A 48 4.12 -2.32 6.92
N GLU A 49 5.31 -2.17 7.50
CA GLU A 49 6.35 -3.21 7.48
C GLU A 49 5.87 -4.49 8.20
N LEU A 50 5.19 -4.33 9.33
CA LEU A 50 4.60 -5.44 10.08
C LEU A 50 3.53 -6.16 9.24
N ALA A 51 2.62 -5.41 8.62
CA ALA A 51 1.56 -5.96 7.77
C ALA A 51 2.13 -6.72 6.57
N GLN A 52 3.18 -6.19 5.93
CA GLN A 52 3.88 -6.88 4.85
C GLN A 52 4.50 -8.19 5.34
N GLY A 53 5.21 -8.17 6.47
CA GLY A 53 5.84 -9.38 7.01
C GLY A 53 4.83 -10.47 7.39
N LEU A 54 3.67 -10.08 7.94
CA LEU A 54 2.58 -11.00 8.27
C LEU A 54 1.94 -11.60 7.01
N ALA A 55 1.64 -10.78 6.00
CA ALA A 55 1.07 -11.25 4.74
C ALA A 55 2.04 -12.19 3.99
N ASP A 56 3.35 -11.93 4.08
CA ASP A 56 4.36 -12.81 3.50
C ASP A 56 4.43 -14.16 4.23
N ALA A 57 4.34 -14.15 5.56
CA ALA A 57 4.31 -15.37 6.35
C ALA A 57 3.08 -16.24 6.03
N GLU A 58 1.90 -15.64 5.86
CA GLU A 58 0.69 -16.37 5.48
C GLU A 58 0.77 -16.99 4.07
N THR A 59 1.52 -16.38 3.16
CA THR A 59 1.66 -16.84 1.76
C THR A 59 2.95 -17.60 1.49
N GLN A 60 3.79 -17.82 2.51
CA GLN A 60 5.14 -18.37 2.35
C GLN A 60 5.16 -19.78 1.75
N LEU A 61 4.20 -20.63 2.14
CA LEU A 61 4.16 -22.03 1.71
C LEU A 61 3.47 -22.22 0.35
N SER A 62 2.43 -21.45 0.07
CA SER A 62 1.64 -21.59 -1.17
C SER A 62 2.19 -20.77 -2.32
N GLU A 63 2.91 -19.67 -2.03
CA GLU A 63 3.26 -18.62 -2.98
C GLU A 63 2.08 -18.03 -3.77
N ILE A 64 0.86 -18.27 -3.27
CA ILE A 64 -0.40 -17.83 -3.86
C ILE A 64 -1.01 -16.79 -2.94
N ASP A 65 -1.25 -15.60 -3.47
CA ASP A 65 -1.85 -14.49 -2.74
C ASP A 65 -3.35 -14.73 -2.54
N SER A 66 -3.82 -14.50 -1.31
CA SER A 66 -5.21 -14.67 -0.92
C SER A 66 -5.56 -13.67 0.19
N ARG A 67 -6.86 -13.54 0.48
CA ARG A 67 -7.30 -13.03 1.78
C ARG A 67 -6.85 -13.99 2.87
N GLY A 68 -6.25 -13.46 3.93
CA GLY A 68 -5.78 -14.15 5.12
C GLY A 68 -6.30 -13.47 6.37
N VAL A 69 -6.57 -14.24 7.43
CA VAL A 69 -7.12 -13.68 8.67
C VAL A 69 -6.14 -12.69 9.30
N ILE A 70 -4.84 -12.99 9.25
CA ILE A 70 -3.82 -12.14 9.85
C ILE A 70 -3.52 -10.95 8.93
N SER A 71 -3.38 -11.16 7.62
CA SER A 71 -3.14 -10.08 6.66
C SER A 71 -4.28 -9.08 6.63
N ASP A 72 -5.55 -9.53 6.64
CA ASP A 72 -6.70 -8.63 6.63
C ASP A 72 -6.81 -7.86 7.96
N ALA A 73 -6.51 -8.50 9.11
CA ALA A 73 -6.46 -7.80 10.39
C ALA A 73 -5.35 -6.73 10.42
N ALA A 74 -4.18 -7.02 9.84
CA ALA A 74 -3.10 -6.05 9.73
C ALA A 74 -3.44 -4.90 8.77
N MET A 75 -4.08 -5.20 7.62
CA MET A 75 -4.59 -4.17 6.71
C MET A 75 -5.66 -3.30 7.36
N ALA A 76 -6.51 -3.86 8.24
CA ALA A 76 -7.48 -3.07 8.98
C ALA A 76 -6.83 -2.09 9.96
N VAL A 77 -5.68 -2.46 10.57
CA VAL A 77 -4.86 -1.53 11.35
C VAL A 77 -4.34 -0.39 10.47
N LEU A 78 -3.82 -0.72 9.28
CA LEU A 78 -3.33 0.30 8.34
C LEU A 78 -4.42 1.25 7.86
N VAL A 79 -5.60 0.75 7.50
CA VAL A 79 -6.72 1.60 7.09
C VAL A 79 -7.14 2.53 8.24
N ALA A 80 -7.20 2.02 9.47
CA ALA A 80 -7.53 2.85 10.62
C ALA A 80 -6.49 3.95 10.87
N LEU A 81 -5.19 3.62 10.82
CA LEU A 81 -4.12 4.63 10.92
C LEU A 81 -4.13 5.60 9.73
N GLY A 82 -4.47 5.14 8.53
CA GLY A 82 -4.64 5.98 7.35
C GLY A 82 -5.75 7.02 7.52
N HIS A 83 -6.86 6.66 8.18
CA HIS A 83 -7.89 7.63 8.55
C HIS A 83 -7.37 8.69 9.53
N GLU A 84 -6.56 8.30 10.52
CA GLU A 84 -5.92 9.23 11.45
C GLU A 84 -4.97 10.19 10.73
N ILE A 85 -4.17 9.69 9.77
CA ILE A 85 -3.28 10.50 8.94
C ILE A 85 -4.09 11.49 8.11
N ALA A 86 -5.10 11.03 7.38
CA ALA A 86 -5.94 11.88 6.55
C ALA A 86 -6.65 12.98 7.35
N THR A 87 -7.13 12.65 8.54
CA THR A 87 -7.79 13.61 9.44
C THR A 87 -6.78 14.60 10.02
N SER A 88 -5.59 14.13 10.40
CA SER A 88 -4.49 14.98 10.85
C SER A 88 -4.04 15.95 9.76
N TRP A 89 -3.85 15.48 8.53
CA TRP A 89 -3.46 16.30 7.39
C TRP A 89 -4.50 17.39 7.09
N ARG A 90 -5.77 17.01 6.92
CA ARG A 90 -6.87 17.94 6.59
C ARG A 90 -7.20 18.97 7.67
N SER A 91 -6.79 18.72 8.91
CA SER A 91 -6.99 19.64 10.04
C SER A 91 -5.76 20.49 10.34
N SER A 92 -4.80 20.57 9.42
CA SER A 92 -3.52 21.26 9.62
C SER A 92 -2.84 20.82 10.92
N PHE A 93 -2.84 19.51 11.15
CA PHE A 93 -2.25 18.81 12.30
C PHE A 93 -2.91 19.06 13.66
N ALA A 94 -4.10 19.66 13.69
CA ALA A 94 -4.86 19.91 14.92
C ALA A 94 -5.44 18.62 15.51
N HIS A 95 -5.81 17.64 14.67
CA HIS A 95 -6.45 16.38 15.07
C HIS A 95 -5.62 15.60 16.09
N ARG A 96 -6.29 15.15 17.16
CA ARG A 96 -5.71 14.24 18.16
C ARG A 96 -6.06 12.80 17.76
N PRO A 97 -5.07 12.00 17.32
CA PRO A 97 -5.34 10.63 16.92
C PRO A 97 -5.71 9.73 18.09
N VAL A 98 -6.31 8.59 17.78
CA VAL A 98 -6.67 7.55 18.76
C VAL A 98 -5.97 6.23 18.43
N VAL A 99 -5.79 5.37 19.44
CA VAL A 99 -5.28 4.01 19.21
C VAL A 99 -6.36 3.20 18.47
N PRO A 100 -6.08 2.62 17.29
CA PRO A 100 -7.06 1.86 16.56
C PRO A 100 -7.53 0.62 17.32
N ARG A 101 -8.86 0.42 17.40
CA ARG A 101 -9.44 -0.83 17.92
C ARG A 101 -8.99 -2.06 17.11
N ALA A 102 -8.69 -1.88 15.82
CA ALA A 102 -8.17 -2.92 14.94
C ALA A 102 -6.87 -3.55 15.47
N LEU A 103 -6.09 -2.84 16.28
CA LEU A 103 -4.86 -3.37 16.88
C LEU A 103 -5.18 -4.52 17.88
N ALA A 104 -6.31 -4.44 18.58
CA ALA A 104 -6.78 -5.54 19.42
C ALA A 104 -7.18 -6.75 18.57
N THR A 105 -7.84 -6.54 17.43
CA THR A 105 -8.22 -7.61 16.50
C THR A 105 -7.01 -8.35 15.93
N LEU A 106 -5.93 -7.63 15.60
CA LEU A 106 -4.68 -8.23 15.11
C LEU A 106 -4.03 -9.20 16.12
N ARG A 107 -4.31 -9.05 17.42
CA ARG A 107 -3.78 -9.90 18.49
C ARG A 107 -4.58 -11.17 18.74
N MET A 108 -5.77 -11.28 18.14
CA MET A 108 -6.67 -12.43 18.33
C MET A 108 -6.20 -13.71 17.63
N PRO A 109 -5.77 -13.70 16.35
CA PRO A 109 -5.29 -14.91 15.71
C PRO A 109 -3.91 -15.34 16.24
N PRO A 110 -3.53 -16.63 16.10
CA PRO A 110 -2.19 -17.09 16.42
C PRO A 110 -1.19 -16.51 15.42
N LEU A 111 -0.46 -15.48 15.83
CA LEU A 111 0.60 -14.89 15.01
C LEU A 111 1.75 -15.89 14.80
N PRO A 112 2.44 -15.86 13.64
CA PRO A 112 3.65 -16.66 13.43
C PRO A 112 4.71 -16.33 14.49
N ALA A 113 5.65 -17.24 14.72
CA ALA A 113 6.72 -17.04 15.68
C ALA A 113 7.73 -15.97 15.22
N LEU A 114 7.96 -15.91 13.90
CA LEU A 114 8.90 -15.02 13.27
C LEU A 114 8.33 -14.56 11.92
N ILE A 115 8.51 -13.29 11.61
CA ILE A 115 8.21 -12.72 10.29
C ILE A 115 9.43 -12.00 9.75
N ARG A 116 9.53 -11.91 8.42
CA ARG A 116 10.52 -11.07 7.75
C ARG A 116 9.90 -9.74 7.35
N MET A 117 10.32 -8.69 8.03
CA MET A 117 9.93 -7.31 7.72
C MET A 117 10.98 -6.69 6.79
N ARG A 118 10.53 -6.00 5.74
CA ARG A 118 11.41 -5.19 4.89
C ARG A 118 11.26 -3.72 5.26
N LEU A 119 12.37 -3.02 5.39
CA LEU A 119 12.39 -1.57 5.51
C LEU A 119 11.65 -0.95 4.32
N ALA A 120 10.73 -0.03 4.59
CA ALA A 120 10.06 0.72 3.54
C ALA A 120 10.99 1.84 3.01
N GLU A 121 11.93 1.46 2.13
CA GLU A 121 12.96 2.35 1.58
C GLU A 121 12.39 3.61 0.92
N GLY A 122 11.23 3.53 0.26
CA GLY A 122 10.46 4.69 -0.22
C GLY A 122 10.34 5.83 0.79
N HIS A 123 9.96 5.49 2.03
CA HIS A 123 9.81 6.47 3.09
C HIS A 123 11.17 6.94 3.64
N ALA A 124 12.17 6.06 3.67
CA ALA A 124 13.48 6.36 4.28
C ALA A 124 14.42 7.13 3.36
N TYR A 125 14.37 6.89 2.04
CA TYR A 125 15.39 7.32 1.08
C TYR A 125 14.83 8.03 -0.15
N TYR A 126 13.57 7.81 -0.51
CA TYR A 126 13.00 8.32 -1.78
C TYR A 126 11.90 9.36 -1.58
N ALA A 127 11.74 9.90 -0.36
CA ALA A 127 10.77 10.95 -0.04
C ALA A 127 9.33 10.60 -0.45
N VAL A 128 8.97 9.31 -0.33
CA VAL A 128 7.60 8.85 -0.56
C VAL A 128 6.75 9.18 0.67
N TYR A 129 5.74 10.02 0.52
CA TYR A 129 4.88 10.45 1.62
C TYR A 129 3.47 9.86 1.48
N PRO A 130 2.91 9.22 2.53
CA PRO A 130 1.49 8.83 2.54
C PRO A 130 0.55 9.96 2.09
N GLU A 131 0.85 11.20 2.49
CA GLU A 131 0.08 12.39 2.18
C GLU A 131 -0.02 12.68 0.67
N ALA A 132 1.04 12.39 -0.10
CA ALA A 132 1.03 12.53 -1.56
C ALA A 132 0.04 11.55 -2.20
N TYR A 133 -0.02 10.30 -1.71
CA TYR A 133 -0.98 9.31 -2.18
C TYR A 133 -2.41 9.67 -1.78
N LEU A 134 -2.60 10.26 -0.60
CA LEU A 134 -3.90 10.79 -0.16
C LEU A 134 -4.38 11.90 -1.11
N ALA A 135 -3.50 12.83 -1.49
CA ALA A 135 -3.81 13.90 -2.44
C ALA A 135 -4.12 13.34 -3.83
N ALA A 136 -3.26 12.49 -4.37
CA ALA A 136 -3.44 11.87 -5.69
C ALA A 136 -4.77 11.09 -5.78
N ALA A 137 -5.09 10.30 -4.76
CA ALA A 137 -6.32 9.52 -4.70
C ALA A 137 -7.57 10.38 -4.53
N THR A 138 -7.48 11.51 -3.81
CA THR A 138 -8.56 12.49 -3.68
C THR A 138 -8.86 13.17 -5.03
N THR A 139 -7.82 13.55 -5.77
CA THR A 139 -7.99 14.11 -7.13
C THR A 139 -8.57 13.08 -8.09
N ALA A 140 -8.10 11.83 -8.04
CA ALA A 140 -8.58 10.75 -8.91
C ALA A 140 -10.09 10.48 -8.74
N ILE A 141 -10.57 10.40 -7.49
CA ILE A 141 -11.99 10.15 -7.21
C ILE A 141 -12.88 11.35 -7.59
N ALA A 142 -12.37 12.58 -7.49
CA ALA A 142 -13.08 13.77 -7.91
C ALA A 142 -13.26 13.85 -9.43
N VAL A 143 -12.22 13.47 -10.20
CA VAL A 143 -12.26 13.44 -11.67
C VAL A 143 -13.17 12.33 -12.19
N ARG A 144 -13.17 11.17 -11.53
CA ARG A 144 -13.99 10.02 -11.92
C ARG A 144 -14.68 9.44 -10.69
N PRO A 145 -15.90 9.83 -10.33
CA PRO A 145 -16.63 9.21 -9.23
C PRO A 145 -16.94 7.72 -9.49
N GLY A 146 -17.11 6.92 -8.44
CA GLY A 146 -17.49 5.50 -8.54
C GLY A 146 -16.75 4.57 -7.57
N PRO A 147 -17.15 3.29 -7.48
CA PRO A 147 -16.55 2.34 -6.56
C PRO A 147 -15.14 1.91 -7.02
N ARG A 148 -14.25 1.72 -6.05
CA ARG A 148 -12.89 1.22 -6.27
C ARG A 148 -12.62 -0.08 -5.54
N GLN A 149 -11.74 -0.88 -6.13
CA GLN A 149 -11.00 -1.92 -5.42
C GLN A 149 -9.51 -1.58 -5.47
N VAL A 150 -8.87 -1.56 -4.31
CA VAL A 150 -7.47 -1.16 -4.17
C VAL A 150 -6.59 -2.41 -3.98
N ILE A 151 -5.51 -2.49 -4.77
CA ILE A 151 -4.54 -3.57 -4.75
C ILE A 151 -3.15 -2.98 -4.49
N GLY A 152 -2.60 -3.26 -3.31
CA GLY A 152 -1.23 -2.88 -2.95
C GLY A 152 -0.21 -3.91 -3.39
N ILE A 153 0.84 -3.48 -4.06
CA ILE A 153 1.98 -4.34 -4.40
C ILE A 153 2.97 -4.31 -3.24
N ARG A 154 3.24 -5.47 -2.62
CA ARG A 154 4.22 -5.57 -1.55
C ARG A 154 5.62 -5.31 -2.10
N SER A 155 6.46 -4.50 -1.42
CA SER A 155 6.44 -4.20 0.02
C SER A 155 5.64 -2.95 0.42
N ILE A 156 6.18 -1.76 0.15
CA ILE A 156 5.64 -0.47 0.60
C ILE A 156 4.21 -0.21 0.14
N GLY A 157 3.80 -0.78 -1.00
CA GLY A 157 2.44 -0.67 -1.52
C GLY A 157 1.34 -1.18 -0.57
N SER A 158 1.66 -1.99 0.45
CA SER A 158 0.68 -2.37 1.50
C SER A 158 0.14 -1.14 2.25
N GLY A 159 1.03 -0.31 2.79
CA GLY A 159 0.66 0.92 3.48
C GLY A 159 0.00 1.91 2.51
N LEU A 160 0.65 2.17 1.38
CA LEU A 160 0.14 3.13 0.40
C LEU A 160 -1.27 2.76 -0.11
N ALA A 161 -1.56 1.47 -0.30
CA ALA A 161 -2.90 1.00 -0.65
C ALA A 161 -3.94 1.32 0.43
N ALA A 162 -3.58 1.25 1.72
CA ALA A 162 -4.49 1.67 2.79
C ALA A 162 -4.81 3.16 2.71
N ILE A 163 -3.84 4.01 2.37
CA ILE A 163 -4.06 5.45 2.19
C ILE A 163 -4.99 5.74 1.00
N VAL A 164 -4.72 5.09 -0.15
CA VAL A 164 -5.58 5.23 -1.34
C VAL A 164 -6.99 4.77 -1.04
N ALA A 165 -7.17 3.65 -0.34
CA ALA A 165 -8.48 3.15 0.06
C ALA A 165 -9.22 4.13 1.00
N VAL A 166 -8.52 4.72 1.97
CA VAL A 166 -9.09 5.76 2.84
C VAL A 166 -9.56 6.97 2.04
N ALA A 167 -8.74 7.46 1.11
CA ALA A 167 -9.05 8.62 0.28
C ALA A 167 -10.30 8.40 -0.60
N GLN A 168 -10.45 7.18 -1.12
CA GLN A 168 -11.49 6.80 -2.06
C GLN A 168 -12.72 6.15 -1.40
N THR A 169 -12.71 6.00 -0.07
CA THR A 169 -13.73 5.24 0.69
C THR A 169 -13.92 3.82 0.11
N ALA A 170 -12.81 3.20 -0.30
CA ALA A 170 -12.81 1.87 -0.89
C ALA A 170 -12.92 0.79 0.21
N PRO A 171 -13.35 -0.44 -0.15
CA PRO A 171 -13.26 -1.59 0.73
C PRO A 171 -11.82 -1.89 1.17
N LEU A 172 -11.67 -2.80 2.14
CA LEU A 172 -10.35 -3.22 2.64
C LEU A 172 -9.42 -3.61 1.48
N PRO A 173 -8.23 -3.01 1.33
CA PRO A 173 -7.34 -3.29 0.21
C PRO A 173 -6.88 -4.74 0.23
N ALA A 174 -6.69 -5.33 -0.95
CA ALA A 174 -5.91 -6.56 -1.07
C ALA A 174 -4.43 -6.20 -1.24
N THR A 175 -3.54 -7.10 -0.82
CA THR A 175 -2.10 -6.97 -1.11
C THR A 175 -1.59 -8.18 -1.84
N VAL A 176 -0.66 -7.95 -2.77
CA VAL A 176 -0.14 -8.97 -3.67
C VAL A 176 1.37 -8.87 -3.77
N ARG A 177 2.03 -9.95 -4.16
CA ARG A 177 3.46 -9.99 -4.42
C ARG A 177 3.69 -10.69 -5.75
N PRO A 178 3.88 -9.93 -6.85
CA PRO A 178 4.37 -10.49 -8.09
C PRO A 178 5.72 -11.20 -7.90
N ARG A 179 5.84 -12.44 -8.41
CA ARG A 179 7.01 -13.33 -8.24
C ARG A 179 7.61 -13.72 -9.59
N GLY A 180 8.79 -14.34 -9.56
CA GLY A 180 9.50 -14.78 -10.77
C GLY A 180 10.70 -13.89 -11.11
N ALA A 181 11.31 -14.15 -12.26
CA ALA A 181 12.49 -13.41 -12.69
C ALA A 181 12.19 -11.91 -12.81
N PRO A 182 13.17 -11.03 -12.50
CA PRO A 182 13.06 -9.62 -12.83
C PRO A 182 12.58 -9.45 -14.27
N TYR A 183 11.72 -8.47 -14.54
CA TYR A 183 11.13 -8.20 -15.86
C TYR A 183 10.07 -9.20 -16.37
N GLN A 184 9.91 -10.36 -15.72
CA GLN A 184 8.95 -11.40 -16.08
C GLN A 184 8.13 -11.83 -14.86
N ARG A 185 7.77 -10.86 -14.02
CA ARG A 185 6.99 -11.15 -12.82
C ARG A 185 5.59 -11.63 -13.22
N GLN A 186 5.11 -12.64 -12.51
CA GLN A 186 3.78 -13.19 -12.63
C GLN A 186 3.07 -13.08 -11.29
N LEU A 187 1.75 -12.95 -11.35
CA LEU A 187 0.91 -12.88 -10.18
C LEU A 187 0.08 -14.16 -10.06
N HIS A 188 0.24 -14.86 -8.95
CA HIS A 188 -0.55 -16.03 -8.60
C HIS A 188 -1.48 -15.68 -7.46
N VAL A 189 -2.79 -15.71 -7.72
CA VAL A 189 -3.84 -15.40 -6.74
C VAL A 189 -4.80 -16.57 -6.59
N ALA A 190 -5.26 -16.79 -5.36
CA ALA A 190 -6.25 -17.81 -5.05
C ALA A 190 -7.59 -17.49 -5.74
N GLN A 191 -8.34 -18.53 -6.09
CA GLN A 191 -9.62 -18.36 -6.78
C GLN A 191 -10.61 -17.48 -6.00
N ALA A 192 -10.59 -17.54 -4.66
CA ALA A 192 -11.44 -16.70 -3.82
C ALA A 192 -11.15 -15.20 -4.00
N LEU A 193 -9.87 -14.82 -4.04
CA LEU A 193 -9.46 -13.43 -4.29
C LEU A 193 -9.74 -13.01 -5.74
N ALA A 194 -9.50 -13.90 -6.70
CA ALA A 194 -9.86 -13.66 -8.10
C ALA A 194 -11.37 -13.39 -8.28
N ASN A 195 -12.22 -14.18 -7.61
CA ASN A 195 -13.66 -14.00 -7.63
C ASN A 195 -14.10 -12.70 -6.94
N GLU A 196 -13.35 -12.24 -5.94
CA GLU A 196 -13.59 -10.93 -5.31
C GLU A 196 -13.39 -9.79 -6.30
N TRP A 197 -12.32 -9.87 -7.10
CA TRP A 197 -12.01 -8.88 -8.13
C TRP A 197 -13.07 -8.84 -9.24
N THR A 198 -13.52 -9.99 -9.72
CA THR A 198 -14.48 -10.04 -10.83
C THR A 198 -15.95 -9.93 -10.41
N ARG A 199 -16.24 -9.84 -9.10
CA ARG A 199 -17.62 -9.86 -8.58
C ARG A 199 -18.47 -8.69 -9.10
N ASP A 200 -17.89 -7.49 -9.15
CA ASP A 200 -18.60 -6.28 -9.53
C ASP A 200 -17.96 -5.68 -10.80
N PRO A 201 -18.66 -5.71 -11.95
CA PRO A 201 -18.13 -5.18 -13.20
C PRO A 201 -18.09 -3.65 -13.25
N SER A 202 -18.61 -2.94 -12.24
CA SER A 202 -18.60 -1.48 -12.18
C SER A 202 -17.35 -0.90 -11.49
N VAL A 203 -16.57 -1.71 -10.78
CA VAL A 203 -15.43 -1.21 -10.01
C VAL A 203 -14.28 -0.80 -10.92
N THR A 204 -13.59 0.27 -10.54
CA THR A 204 -12.27 0.61 -11.07
C THR A 204 -11.20 0.05 -10.13
N PHE A 205 -10.12 -0.49 -10.68
CA PHE A 205 -9.00 -1.03 -9.91
C PHE A 205 -7.92 0.02 -9.74
N ALA A 206 -7.54 0.28 -8.49
CA ALA A 206 -6.41 1.13 -8.14
C ALA A 206 -5.22 0.24 -7.74
N ILE A 207 -4.22 0.15 -8.61
CA ILE A 207 -2.96 -0.55 -8.31
C ILE A 207 -2.01 0.44 -7.65
N VAL A 208 -1.45 0.09 -6.51
CA VAL A 208 -0.67 1.01 -5.67
C VAL A 208 0.69 0.41 -5.32
N ASP A 209 1.75 1.15 -5.60
CA ASP A 209 3.13 0.82 -5.23
C ASP A 209 3.99 2.09 -5.27
N GLU A 210 5.24 2.01 -4.84
CA GLU A 210 6.24 3.07 -5.03
C GLU A 210 6.69 3.20 -6.49
N GLY A 211 6.80 2.08 -7.21
CA GLY A 211 7.36 2.05 -8.58
C GLY A 211 6.64 2.97 -9.58
N PRO A 212 7.04 2.99 -10.86
CA PRO A 212 7.80 1.94 -11.53
C PRO A 212 9.31 1.99 -11.23
N GLY A 213 9.87 0.84 -10.85
CA GLY A 213 11.30 0.59 -11.06
C GLY A 213 11.65 0.48 -12.55
N MET A 214 12.88 0.10 -12.90
CA MET A 214 13.44 0.08 -14.27
C MET A 214 12.61 -0.59 -15.40
N CYS A 215 11.50 -1.25 -15.11
CA CYS A 215 10.67 -1.94 -16.11
C CYS A 215 9.17 -1.94 -15.83
N GLY A 216 8.71 -1.39 -14.69
CA GLY A 216 7.30 -1.45 -14.28
C GLY A 216 6.70 -2.85 -14.14
N SER A 217 7.49 -3.93 -14.16
CA SER A 217 6.99 -5.31 -14.20
C SER A 217 6.08 -5.70 -13.05
N SER A 218 6.18 -5.06 -11.88
CA SER A 218 5.25 -5.29 -10.77
C SER A 218 3.84 -4.81 -11.10
N PHE A 219 3.70 -3.56 -11.55
CA PHE A 219 2.42 -3.01 -12.03
C PHE A 219 1.89 -3.82 -13.21
N GLY A 220 2.79 -4.13 -14.16
CA GLY A 220 2.47 -4.95 -15.33
C GLY A 220 1.87 -6.30 -14.96
N ALA A 221 2.46 -7.03 -14.01
CA ALA A 221 1.99 -8.33 -13.56
C ALA A 221 0.59 -8.29 -12.92
N VAL A 222 0.29 -7.26 -12.13
CA VAL A 222 -1.04 -7.09 -11.55
C VAL A 222 -2.05 -6.74 -12.63
N ALA A 223 -1.71 -5.84 -13.55
CA ALA A 223 -2.58 -5.48 -14.67
C ALA A 223 -2.83 -6.66 -15.61
N ASP A 224 -1.80 -7.47 -15.91
CA ASP A 224 -1.95 -8.71 -16.69
C ASP A 224 -2.93 -9.67 -16.00
N ALA A 225 -2.80 -9.88 -14.69
CA ALA A 225 -3.71 -10.74 -13.95
C ALA A 225 -5.17 -10.24 -13.95
N LEU A 226 -5.40 -8.92 -13.96
CA LEU A 226 -6.74 -8.34 -14.06
C LEU A 226 -7.31 -8.51 -15.49
N GLU A 227 -6.50 -8.23 -16.52
CA GLU A 227 -6.92 -8.37 -17.92
C GLU A 227 -7.21 -9.83 -18.31
N ASP A 228 -6.42 -10.79 -17.83
CA ASP A 228 -6.66 -12.23 -18.01
C ASP A 228 -8.01 -12.67 -17.41
N ARG A 229 -8.59 -11.85 -16.53
CA ARG A 229 -9.89 -12.05 -15.89
C ARG A 229 -11.00 -11.18 -16.48
N GLY A 230 -10.74 -10.53 -17.62
CA GLY A 230 -11.71 -9.74 -18.37
C GLY A 230 -11.87 -8.29 -17.88
N VAL A 231 -10.98 -7.80 -17.01
CA VAL A 231 -10.96 -6.37 -16.66
C VAL A 231 -10.31 -5.59 -17.80
N THR A 232 -11.01 -4.62 -18.34
CA THR A 232 -10.50 -3.77 -19.41
C THR A 232 -9.52 -2.73 -18.88
N THR A 233 -8.50 -2.35 -19.66
CA THR A 233 -7.45 -1.41 -19.25
C THR A 233 -8.00 -0.05 -18.82
N ASP A 234 -9.12 0.40 -19.38
CA ASP A 234 -9.78 1.67 -18.99
C ASP A 234 -10.42 1.64 -17.60
N ARG A 235 -10.49 0.46 -16.96
CA ARG A 235 -10.89 0.26 -15.56
C ARG A 235 -9.71 0.05 -14.62
N ILE A 236 -8.47 0.21 -15.10
CA ILE A 236 -7.26 0.09 -14.30
C ILE A 236 -6.62 1.48 -14.19
N GLU A 237 -6.33 1.87 -12.95
CA GLU A 237 -5.64 3.11 -12.59
C GLU A 237 -4.45 2.76 -11.70
N CYS A 238 -3.39 3.55 -11.78
CA CYS A 238 -2.16 3.28 -11.05
C CYS A 238 -1.71 4.50 -10.25
N PHE A 239 -1.21 4.21 -9.05
CA PHE A 239 -0.72 5.18 -8.07
C PHE A 239 0.77 4.88 -7.80
N PRO A 240 1.69 5.43 -8.61
CA PRO A 240 3.13 5.34 -8.40
C PRO A 240 3.63 6.51 -7.54
N SER A 241 4.90 6.48 -7.14
CA SER A 241 5.51 7.62 -6.45
C SER A 241 6.00 8.72 -7.39
N HIS A 242 6.16 8.42 -8.69
CA HIS A 242 6.63 9.35 -9.71
C HIS A 242 6.08 9.04 -11.11
N THR A 243 6.18 10.00 -12.03
CA THR A 243 5.70 9.89 -13.43
C THR A 243 6.71 9.28 -14.41
N GLY A 244 7.88 8.82 -13.93
CA GLY A 244 8.94 8.26 -14.77
C GLY A 244 8.47 7.20 -15.78
N GLU A 245 9.07 7.24 -16.97
CA GLU A 245 8.80 6.27 -18.04
C GLU A 245 9.29 4.87 -17.68
N LEU A 246 8.71 3.86 -18.34
CA LEU A 246 9.25 2.51 -18.29
C LEU A 246 10.65 2.47 -18.89
N GLY A 247 11.59 1.85 -18.19
CA GLY A 247 12.94 1.66 -18.72
C GLY A 247 12.98 0.74 -19.96
N PRO A 248 14.12 0.71 -20.68
CA PRO A 248 14.23 0.14 -22.02
C PRO A 248 13.95 -1.38 -22.10
N ILE A 249 13.95 -2.07 -20.96
CA ILE A 249 13.75 -3.53 -20.86
C ILE A 249 12.26 -3.91 -20.79
N ALA A 250 11.35 -2.94 -20.71
CA ALA A 250 9.91 -3.22 -20.74
C ALA A 250 9.49 -3.94 -22.03
N SER A 251 8.48 -4.81 -21.93
CA SER A 251 7.87 -5.43 -23.12
C SER A 251 7.06 -4.39 -23.90
N GLU A 252 6.85 -4.61 -25.20
CA GLU A 252 6.01 -3.73 -26.02
C GLU A 252 4.57 -3.67 -25.48
N ARG A 253 4.00 -4.82 -25.09
CA ARG A 253 2.70 -4.90 -24.40
C ARG A 253 2.64 -4.03 -23.14
N HIS A 254 3.69 -4.04 -22.32
CA HIS A 254 3.74 -3.22 -21.10
C HIS A 254 3.86 -1.73 -21.43
N ARG A 255 4.65 -1.34 -22.44
CA ARG A 255 4.73 0.06 -22.90
C ARG A 255 3.39 0.56 -23.43
N ASP A 256 2.76 -0.18 -24.34
CA ASP A 256 1.46 0.18 -24.91
C ASP A 256 0.38 0.35 -23.83
N ARG A 257 0.41 -0.51 -22.80
CA ARG A 257 -0.48 -0.39 -21.64
C ARG A 257 -0.13 0.84 -20.80
N TRP A 258 1.16 1.06 -20.53
CA TRP A 258 1.64 2.16 -19.71
C TRP A 258 1.18 3.52 -20.25
N ASP A 259 1.19 3.68 -21.58
CA ASP A 259 0.73 4.89 -22.26
C ASP A 259 -0.78 5.11 -22.18
N ARG A 260 -1.56 4.05 -21.91
CA ARG A 260 -3.03 4.08 -21.87
C ARG A 260 -3.60 4.11 -20.45
N ILE A 261 -2.86 3.59 -19.47
CA ILE A 261 -3.27 3.59 -18.07
C ILE A 261 -3.33 5.03 -17.54
N ARG A 262 -4.31 5.29 -16.67
CA ARG A 262 -4.35 6.53 -15.91
C ARG A 262 -3.41 6.45 -14.71
N TRP A 263 -2.47 7.39 -14.67
CA TRP A 263 -1.51 7.57 -13.59
C TRP A 263 -1.93 8.72 -12.69
N HIS A 264 -1.88 8.49 -11.39
CA HIS A 264 -2.21 9.48 -10.38
C HIS A 264 -1.00 9.69 -9.48
N VAL A 265 -0.37 10.86 -9.64
CA VAL A 265 0.83 11.26 -8.91
C VAL A 265 0.62 12.69 -8.44
N VAL A 266 1.07 12.98 -7.22
CA VAL A 266 1.24 14.33 -6.69
C VAL A 266 2.66 14.40 -6.17
N ASP A 267 3.44 15.34 -6.69
CA ASP A 267 4.82 15.55 -6.23
C ASP A 267 4.81 16.21 -4.83
N VAL A 268 5.86 15.99 -4.04
CA VAL A 268 6.01 16.65 -2.74
C VAL A 268 6.01 18.18 -2.87
N ASP A 269 6.58 18.71 -3.95
CA ASP A 269 6.60 20.16 -4.17
C ASP A 269 5.18 20.70 -4.37
N GLU A 270 4.34 19.97 -5.11
CA GLU A 270 2.93 20.31 -5.31
C GLU A 270 2.13 20.17 -3.99
N LEU A 271 2.45 19.15 -3.20
CA LEU A 271 1.82 18.90 -1.91
C LEU A 271 2.05 20.05 -0.92
N LEU A 272 3.28 20.58 -0.84
CA LEU A 272 3.65 21.66 0.09
C LEU A 272 3.12 23.04 -0.31
N VAL A 273 2.80 23.24 -1.59
CA VAL A 273 2.25 24.52 -2.10
C VAL A 273 0.72 24.58 -1.96
N THR A 274 0.06 23.44 -1.85
CA THR A 274 -1.41 23.33 -1.80
C THR A 274 -1.97 23.00 -0.41
N SER A 275 -1.11 22.65 0.56
CA SER A 275 -1.45 22.32 1.96
C SER A 275 -1.61 23.53 2.89
#